data_AF-A0A0B8WY36-F1
#
_entry.id   AF-A0A0B8WY36-F1
#
_cell.length_a   1.000
_cell.length_b   1.000
_cell.length_c   1.000
_cell.angle_alpha   90.00
_cell.angle_beta   90.00
_cell.angle_gamma   90.00
#
_symmetry.space_group_name_H-M   'P 1'
#
loop_
_entity.id
_entity.type
_entity.pdbx_description
1 polymer ?
#
loop_
_entity_poly.entity_id
_entity_poly.type
_entity_poly.pdbx_seq_one_letter_code
_entity_poly.pdbx_strand_id
1 'polypeptide(L)'
;MKVRLNKTAWRAAGGILASFVLVVSFQNCGKAGFDADLDSTLDSGMSDAALAAKYGESTAAKVSGIPFAFESTIDTITYNSCADTSLRSNTAFTSLKVGSYSSGGIKLKDEFFSYADQNFKPVYPEPALTENQYKEYLADSPANNGAVANIAIRVKNSLTDVYTATSNVVLWTDIVPLVGNLTDSLVMDAFGTKGVTANYFPFSSEYRVMEAGLSFNASEELAEEYRNIFMSSGVLALTYMADNAEIYKVRSSSTAYPVKSAYGKGYSLSFVPGSSAAGVHSGNPKRVLASVLETDLSGSGVGAKNWNCNRAYRVVRKEDRATYCPEHTYSDLANSSIRQELAVMRRHLRADQWDVNVTYRCVVPKGGVSCYKEENMAAKGFAEVEYDTTKECFRTNGTYTGAIPSSKCMHYITVCTRD
;
A
#
# COMPACT_ATOMS: atom_id res chain seq x y z
N MET A 1 -2.62 -9.29 -16.44
CA MET A 1 -3.38 -10.58 -16.43
C MET A 1 -4.20 -10.73 -15.14
N LYS A 2 -5.48 -11.14 -15.26
CA LYS A 2 -6.38 -11.34 -14.10
C LYS A 2 -6.29 -12.79 -13.62
N VAL A 3 -6.02 -13.00 -12.33
CA VAL A 3 -6.07 -14.33 -11.72
C VAL A 3 -7.40 -14.46 -10.95
N ARG A 4 -8.30 -15.32 -11.42
CA ARG A 4 -9.50 -15.74 -10.69
C ARG A 4 -9.21 -17.06 -10.01
N LEU A 5 -9.14 -17.08 -8.68
CA LEU A 5 -8.96 -18.33 -7.93
C LEU A 5 -10.33 -18.82 -7.46
N ASN A 6 -10.76 -19.95 -8.03
CA ASN A 6 -11.97 -20.65 -7.63
C ASN A 6 -11.63 -21.58 -6.45
N LYS A 7 -12.54 -21.75 -5.47
CA LYS A 7 -12.34 -22.51 -4.22
C LYS A 7 -11.88 -23.98 -4.38
N THR A 8 -11.82 -24.51 -5.60
CA THR A 8 -11.67 -25.94 -5.88
C THR A 8 -10.35 -26.37 -6.53
N ALA A 9 -9.34 -25.50 -6.62
CA ALA A 9 -8.00 -25.94 -7.00
C ALA A 9 -6.98 -25.34 -6.04
N TRP A 10 -5.96 -26.13 -5.68
CA TRP A 10 -4.88 -25.90 -4.70
C TRP A 10 -5.02 -26.63 -3.35
N ARG A 11 -4.88 -27.97 -3.42
CA ARG A 11 -4.09 -28.74 -2.46
C ARG A 11 -2.80 -29.15 -3.19
N ALA A 12 -1.68 -28.50 -2.89
CA ALA A 12 -0.28 -29.01 -2.98
C ALA A 12 0.72 -27.88 -3.29
N ALA A 13 1.40 -27.41 -2.25
CA ALA A 13 2.82 -26.99 -2.18
C ALA A 13 3.01 -26.41 -0.76
N GLY A 14 3.71 -27.01 0.21
CA GLY A 14 4.78 -27.99 0.14
C GLY A 14 6.09 -27.34 0.61
N GLY A 15 6.32 -27.30 1.93
CA GLY A 15 7.65 -27.38 2.54
C GLY A 15 8.44 -26.09 2.79
N ILE A 16 8.37 -25.58 4.03
CA ILE A 16 9.56 -25.02 4.70
C ILE A 16 9.71 -25.78 6.02
N LEU A 17 10.53 -26.83 5.99
CA LEU A 17 11.15 -27.43 7.16
C LEU A 17 12.63 -27.60 6.82
N ALA A 18 13.49 -27.01 7.65
CA ALA A 18 14.74 -27.58 8.16
C ALA A 18 15.82 -26.51 8.36
N SER A 19 15.95 -26.07 9.61
CA SER A 19 17.26 -25.91 10.24
C SER A 19 17.09 -26.20 11.73
N PHE A 20 17.02 -27.48 12.08
CA PHE A 20 17.29 -27.99 13.43
C PHE A 20 17.82 -29.43 13.35
N VAL A 21 19.04 -29.60 13.85
CA VAL A 21 19.82 -30.84 14.11
C VAL A 21 20.73 -30.41 15.27
N LEU A 22 20.83 -31.01 16.47
CA LEU A 22 20.38 -32.30 17.01
C LEU A 22 20.49 -32.26 18.57
N VAL A 23 19.43 -32.71 19.26
CA VAL A 23 19.33 -33.59 20.47
C VAL A 23 20.53 -33.74 21.44
N VAL A 24 20.33 -33.58 22.77
CA VAL A 24 20.34 -34.66 23.81
C VAL A 24 19.60 -34.24 25.09
N SER A 25 18.72 -35.15 25.52
CA SER A 25 17.89 -35.29 26.72
C SER A 25 18.58 -35.32 28.10
N PHE A 26 17.88 -34.81 29.13
CA PHE A 26 17.75 -35.45 30.45
C PHE A 26 16.35 -35.18 31.04
N GLN A 27 15.67 -36.23 31.49
CA GLN A 27 14.36 -36.18 32.16
C GLN A 27 14.52 -36.00 33.69
N ASN A 28 13.56 -35.25 34.24
CA ASN A 28 13.02 -35.29 35.61
C ASN A 28 13.85 -34.77 36.80
N CYS A 29 13.43 -33.61 37.32
CA CYS A 29 12.76 -33.49 38.63
C CYS A 29 12.18 -32.06 38.79
N GLY A 30 10.98 -31.95 39.35
CA GLY A 30 10.06 -30.83 39.10
C GLY A 30 10.37 -29.49 39.77
N LYS A 31 9.83 -28.42 39.16
CA LYS A 31 9.39 -27.21 39.87
C LYS A 31 8.40 -26.43 39.01
N ALA A 32 7.35 -25.96 39.67
CA ALA A 32 6.17 -25.34 39.11
C ALA A 32 6.40 -23.93 38.54
N GLY A 33 5.63 -23.60 37.50
CA GLY A 33 5.29 -22.23 37.06
C GLY A 33 6.37 -21.55 36.21
N PHE A 34 5.96 -21.03 35.04
CA PHE A 34 6.79 -20.44 33.97
C PHE A 34 7.53 -21.45 33.09
N ASP A 35 6.81 -22.16 32.23
CA ASP A 35 7.28 -22.57 30.88
C ASP A 35 6.17 -23.41 30.21
N ALA A 36 5.08 -22.73 29.86
CA ALA A 36 4.15 -23.21 28.85
C ALA A 36 3.92 -22.03 27.92
N ASP A 37 4.73 -21.96 26.86
CA ASP A 37 4.28 -21.88 25.47
C ASP A 37 5.38 -21.23 24.63
N LEU A 38 6.36 -22.03 24.18
CA LEU A 38 7.36 -21.58 23.21
C LEU A 38 7.54 -22.54 22.03
N ASP A 39 6.66 -23.53 21.90
CA ASP A 39 6.70 -24.48 20.78
C ASP A 39 5.32 -24.99 20.34
N SER A 40 4.24 -24.23 20.63
CA SER A 40 3.01 -24.41 19.86
C SER A 40 3.16 -23.65 18.55
N THR A 41 3.12 -24.42 17.46
CA THR A 41 2.75 -23.95 16.12
C THR A 41 1.71 -22.84 16.23
N LEU A 42 1.97 -21.68 15.63
CA LEU A 42 1.03 -20.55 15.50
C LEU A 42 -0.37 -21.05 15.09
N ASP A 43 -1.23 -21.32 16.07
CA ASP A 43 -2.66 -21.50 15.92
C ASP A 43 -3.31 -20.28 16.56
N SER A 44 -3.14 -19.13 15.91
CA SER A 44 -3.49 -17.81 16.44
C SER A 44 -4.93 -17.42 16.13
N GLY A 45 -5.87 -18.27 16.52
CA GLY A 45 -7.29 -17.95 16.66
C GLY A 45 -7.80 -18.57 17.96
N MET A 46 -8.21 -17.78 18.96
CA MET A 46 -8.85 -18.37 20.13
C MET A 46 -10.17 -19.01 19.70
N SER A 47 -10.21 -20.35 19.70
CA SER A 47 -11.45 -21.10 19.46
C SER A 47 -12.52 -20.73 20.49
N ASP A 48 -13.80 -20.96 20.17
CA ASP A 48 -14.90 -20.70 21.11
C ASP A 48 -14.67 -21.41 22.46
N ALA A 49 -14.06 -22.60 22.44
CA ALA A 49 -13.67 -23.34 23.64
C ALA A 49 -12.56 -22.64 24.44
N ALA A 50 -11.55 -22.08 23.76
CA ALA A 50 -10.49 -21.31 24.40
C ALA A 50 -11.03 -20.01 25.02
N LEU A 51 -11.93 -19.31 24.32
CA LEU A 51 -12.59 -18.11 24.83
C LEU A 51 -13.45 -18.42 26.06
N ALA A 52 -14.25 -19.49 26.01
CA ALA A 52 -15.07 -19.93 27.14
C ALA A 52 -14.21 -20.33 28.34
N ALA A 53 -13.06 -20.97 28.12
CA ALA A 53 -12.11 -21.30 29.18
C ALA A 53 -11.49 -20.07 29.84
N LYS A 54 -11.19 -19.02 29.06
CA LYS A 54 -10.57 -17.78 29.56
C LYS A 54 -11.57 -16.88 30.30
N TYR A 55 -12.76 -16.68 29.74
CA TYR A 55 -13.70 -15.66 30.20
C TYR A 55 -15.01 -16.20 30.81
N GLY A 56 -15.25 -17.50 30.72
CA GLY A 56 -16.56 -18.10 30.94
C GLY A 56 -17.51 -17.88 29.75
N GLU A 57 -18.52 -18.74 29.62
CA GLU A 57 -19.41 -18.78 28.44
C GLU A 57 -20.06 -17.43 28.09
N SER A 58 -20.60 -16.73 29.09
CA SER A 58 -21.35 -15.49 28.85
C SER A 58 -20.47 -14.34 28.35
N THR A 59 -19.22 -14.27 28.83
CA THR A 59 -18.27 -13.22 28.42
C THR A 59 -17.59 -13.60 27.12
N ALA A 60 -17.29 -14.89 26.91
CA ALA A 60 -16.78 -15.41 25.64
C ALA A 60 -17.73 -15.09 24.47
N ALA A 61 -19.03 -15.25 24.66
CA ALA A 61 -20.03 -14.88 23.66
C ALA A 61 -19.99 -13.38 23.30
N LYS A 62 -19.73 -12.50 24.29
CA LYS A 62 -19.56 -11.06 24.07
C LYS A 62 -18.26 -10.74 23.35
N VAL A 63 -17.15 -11.41 23.69
CA VAL A 63 -15.87 -11.24 22.99
C VAL A 63 -15.98 -11.69 21.52
N SER A 64 -16.65 -12.81 21.27
CA SER A 64 -16.97 -13.31 19.93
C SER A 64 -17.85 -12.33 19.14
N GLY A 65 -18.75 -11.63 19.83
CA GLY A 65 -19.65 -10.62 19.26
C GLY A 65 -19.02 -9.25 19.00
N ILE A 66 -17.74 -9.02 19.33
CA ILE A 66 -17.07 -7.74 19.08
C ILE A 66 -17.01 -7.47 17.56
N PRO A 67 -17.49 -6.31 17.07
CA PRO A 67 -17.46 -5.98 15.64
C PRO A 67 -16.02 -5.71 15.15
N PHE A 68 -15.82 -5.73 13.84
CA PHE A 68 -14.55 -5.32 13.25
C PHE A 68 -14.22 -3.86 13.57
N ALA A 69 -13.15 -3.64 14.32
CA ALA A 69 -12.86 -2.40 15.02
C ALA A 69 -11.85 -1.49 14.32
N PHE A 70 -11.06 -2.00 13.38
CA PHE A 70 -10.00 -1.21 12.75
C PHE A 70 -10.55 -0.28 11.66
N GLU A 71 -10.02 0.93 11.62
CA GLU A 71 -10.13 1.85 10.50
C GLU A 71 -8.71 2.24 10.05
N SER A 72 -8.46 2.13 8.74
CA SER A 72 -7.18 2.49 8.14
C SER A 72 -7.42 3.44 6.98
N THR A 73 -6.57 4.46 6.89
CA THR A 73 -6.61 5.47 5.85
C THR A 73 -5.18 5.78 5.42
N ILE A 74 -4.99 6.05 4.12
CA ILE A 74 -3.76 6.63 3.59
C ILE A 74 -4.04 8.09 3.23
N ASP A 75 -3.01 8.91 3.26
CA ASP A 75 -3.09 10.33 2.89
C ASP A 75 -2.22 10.69 1.70
N THR A 76 -1.38 9.78 1.23
CA THR A 76 -0.49 10.07 0.12
C THR A 76 -0.40 8.89 -0.84
N ILE A 77 -0.52 9.17 -2.13
CA ILE A 77 -0.32 8.22 -3.22
C ILE A 77 0.65 8.84 -4.22
N THR A 78 1.78 8.19 -4.42
CA THR A 78 2.79 8.58 -5.40
C THR A 78 2.80 7.58 -6.54
N TYR A 79 2.64 8.06 -7.77
CA TYR A 79 2.79 7.29 -8.99
C TYR A 79 4.11 7.64 -9.68
N ASN A 80 4.90 6.63 -10.01
CA ASN A 80 6.11 6.75 -10.83
C ASN A 80 5.87 6.04 -12.16
N SER A 81 5.85 6.81 -13.24
CA SER A 81 5.62 6.25 -14.59
C SER A 81 6.88 5.66 -15.22
N CYS A 82 8.06 5.78 -14.60
CA CYS A 82 9.30 5.22 -15.12
C CYS A 82 9.17 3.71 -15.32
N ALA A 83 9.20 3.27 -16.57
CA ALA A 83 8.92 1.90 -16.96
C ALA A 83 10.14 1.22 -17.58
N ASP A 84 10.87 0.48 -16.75
CA ASP A 84 12.03 -0.29 -17.17
C ASP A 84 12.27 -1.51 -16.27
N THR A 85 12.62 -2.65 -16.89
CA THR A 85 12.86 -3.93 -16.22
C THR A 85 13.93 -3.88 -15.13
N SER A 86 14.99 -3.08 -15.30
CA SER A 86 16.07 -2.97 -14.31
C SER A 86 15.65 -2.18 -13.06
N LEU A 87 14.52 -1.46 -13.12
CA LEU A 87 13.99 -0.67 -12.01
C LEU A 87 13.05 -1.47 -11.10
N ARG A 88 12.52 -2.61 -11.58
CA ARG A 88 11.46 -3.36 -10.88
C ARG A 88 11.84 -3.75 -9.44
N SER A 89 13.09 -4.12 -9.21
CA SER A 89 13.60 -4.53 -7.90
C SER A 89 14.16 -3.37 -7.07
N ASN A 90 14.15 -2.14 -7.61
CA ASN A 90 14.64 -0.96 -6.90
C ASN A 90 13.48 -0.27 -6.18
N THR A 91 13.49 -0.33 -4.84
CA THR A 91 12.45 0.27 -3.99
C THR A 91 12.30 1.78 -4.19
N ALA A 92 13.34 2.49 -4.64
CA ALA A 92 13.28 3.92 -4.96
C ALA A 92 12.51 4.24 -6.26
N PHE A 93 12.20 3.24 -7.08
CA PHE A 93 11.53 3.35 -8.38
C PHE A 93 10.24 2.52 -8.42
N THR A 94 9.59 2.42 -7.25
CA THR A 94 8.28 1.79 -7.10
C THR A 94 7.23 2.52 -7.95
N SER A 95 6.38 1.77 -8.67
CA SER A 95 5.38 2.33 -9.58
C SER A 95 4.25 3.04 -8.84
N LEU A 96 3.79 2.49 -7.72
CA LEU A 96 2.87 3.14 -6.80
C LEU A 96 3.40 3.01 -5.38
N LYS A 97 3.66 4.13 -4.73
CA LYS A 97 3.95 4.19 -3.30
C LYS A 97 2.76 4.83 -2.59
N VAL A 98 2.23 4.19 -1.57
CA VAL A 98 1.17 4.73 -0.72
C VAL A 98 1.63 4.83 0.70
N GLY A 99 1.07 5.76 1.46
CA GLY A 99 1.33 5.82 2.89
C GLY A 99 0.55 6.89 3.62
N SER A 100 0.79 6.92 4.92
CA SER A 100 0.18 7.84 5.88
C SER A 100 1.27 8.67 6.54
N TYR A 101 1.38 9.94 6.16
CA TYR A 101 2.48 10.82 6.57
C TYR A 101 2.05 12.07 7.32
N SER A 102 0.74 12.37 7.37
CA SER A 102 0.19 13.56 8.03
C SER A 102 -1.14 13.29 8.72
N SER A 103 -2.15 12.81 7.99
CA SER A 103 -3.55 12.73 8.44
C SER A 103 -4.13 11.32 8.32
N GLY A 104 -3.47 10.44 7.57
CA GLY A 104 -3.79 9.02 7.51
C GLY A 104 -3.22 8.25 8.69
N GLY A 105 -3.58 6.98 8.78
CA GLY A 105 -3.10 6.07 9.80
C GLY A 105 -4.10 4.99 10.13
N ILE A 106 -3.87 4.32 11.25
CA ILE A 106 -4.72 3.28 11.82
C ILE A 106 -5.27 3.79 13.15
N LYS A 107 -6.56 3.58 13.36
CA LYS A 107 -7.24 3.83 14.62
C LYS A 107 -8.29 2.77 14.89
N LEU A 108 -8.75 2.71 16.13
CA LEU A 108 -9.94 1.96 16.51
C LEU A 108 -11.19 2.83 16.31
N LYS A 109 -12.25 2.20 15.83
CA LYS A 109 -13.58 2.78 15.64
C LYS A 109 -14.26 3.09 16.98
N ASP A 110 -15.02 4.17 17.04
CA ASP A 110 -15.79 4.54 18.24
C ASP A 110 -16.88 3.52 18.59
N GLU A 111 -17.37 2.79 17.58
CA GLU A 111 -18.32 1.69 17.75
C GLU A 111 -17.74 0.54 18.58
N PHE A 112 -16.44 0.28 18.49
CA PHE A 112 -15.77 -0.74 19.29
C PHE A 112 -15.76 -0.37 20.78
N PHE A 113 -15.33 0.87 21.10
CA PHE A 113 -15.32 1.34 22.48
C PHE A 113 -16.73 1.36 23.08
N SER A 114 -17.69 1.85 22.30
CA SER A 114 -19.10 1.89 22.70
C SER A 114 -19.67 0.49 22.97
N TYR A 115 -19.32 -0.49 22.12
CA TYR A 115 -19.69 -1.89 22.34
C TYR A 115 -19.05 -2.44 23.63
N ALA A 116 -17.77 -2.20 23.83
CA ALA A 116 -17.03 -2.73 24.96
C ALA A 116 -17.55 -2.15 26.30
N ASP A 117 -17.75 -0.84 26.37
CA ASP A 117 -18.31 -0.15 27.54
C ASP A 117 -19.71 -0.66 27.94
N GLN A 118 -20.52 -1.09 26.96
CA GLN A 118 -21.87 -1.62 27.21
C GLN A 118 -21.86 -3.09 27.65
N ASN A 119 -20.88 -3.88 27.21
CA ASN A 119 -20.90 -5.33 27.35
C ASN A 119 -19.97 -5.88 28.43
N PHE A 120 -18.88 -5.17 28.75
CA PHE A 120 -17.89 -5.60 29.72
C PHE A 120 -17.88 -4.73 30.97
N LYS A 121 -17.33 -5.27 32.06
CA LYS A 121 -17.18 -4.55 33.33
C LYS A 121 -15.70 -4.25 33.58
N PRO A 122 -15.36 -3.09 34.16
CA PRO A 122 -14.02 -2.80 34.65
C PRO A 122 -13.54 -3.87 35.63
N VAL A 123 -12.24 -4.18 35.60
CA VAL A 123 -11.62 -4.99 36.65
C VAL A 123 -11.37 -4.08 37.85
N TYR A 124 -11.93 -4.45 39.01
CA TYR A 124 -11.74 -3.72 40.26
C TYR A 124 -10.25 -3.50 40.57
N PRO A 125 -9.80 -2.30 40.99
CA PRO A 125 -10.58 -1.16 41.48
C PRO A 125 -10.97 -0.11 40.42
N GLU A 126 -10.71 -0.35 39.15
CA GLU A 126 -10.86 0.68 38.12
C GLU A 126 -12.34 1.03 37.89
N PRO A 127 -12.69 2.33 37.76
CA PRO A 127 -14.07 2.76 37.53
C PRO A 127 -14.51 2.61 36.07
N ALA A 128 -13.57 2.37 35.15
CA ALA A 128 -13.79 2.24 33.71
C ALA A 128 -12.88 1.14 33.13
N LEU A 129 -13.22 0.64 31.94
CA LEU A 129 -12.37 -0.32 31.24
C LEU A 129 -11.00 0.30 30.96
N THR A 130 -9.94 -0.41 31.32
CA THR A 130 -8.57 0.03 31.07
C THR A 130 -8.16 -0.18 29.61
N GLU A 131 -7.14 0.52 29.16
CA GLU A 131 -6.56 0.32 27.82
C GLU A 131 -6.15 -1.13 27.57
N ASN A 132 -5.56 -1.78 28.58
CA ASN A 132 -5.16 -3.18 28.47
C ASN A 132 -6.37 -4.10 28.31
N GLN A 133 -7.49 -3.83 28.99
CA GLN A 133 -8.71 -4.60 28.79
C GLN A 133 -9.27 -4.44 27.37
N TYR A 134 -9.25 -3.22 26.81
CA TYR A 134 -9.66 -3.01 25.41
C TYR A 134 -8.77 -3.78 24.43
N LYS A 135 -7.45 -3.69 24.59
CA LYS A 135 -6.47 -4.42 23.76
C LYS A 135 -6.68 -5.92 23.84
N GLU A 136 -6.90 -6.44 25.04
CA GLU A 136 -7.12 -7.88 25.27
C GLU A 136 -8.41 -8.38 24.60
N TYR A 137 -9.53 -7.70 24.81
CA TYR A 137 -10.80 -8.07 24.16
C TYR A 137 -10.72 -7.97 22.64
N LEU A 138 -9.99 -6.99 22.12
CA LEU A 138 -9.77 -6.83 20.68
C LEU A 138 -8.91 -7.96 20.11
N ALA A 139 -7.82 -8.33 20.79
CA ALA A 139 -6.92 -9.39 20.37
C ALA A 139 -7.59 -10.77 20.38
N ASP A 140 -8.49 -11.00 21.32
CA ASP A 140 -9.21 -12.26 21.45
C ASP A 140 -10.46 -12.36 20.56
N SER A 141 -10.94 -11.23 20.02
CA SER A 141 -12.09 -11.18 19.13
C SER A 141 -11.80 -11.87 17.79
N PRO A 142 -12.58 -12.90 17.37
CA PRO A 142 -12.38 -13.58 16.09
C PRO A 142 -12.46 -12.65 14.87
N ALA A 143 -13.28 -11.60 14.95
CA ALA A 143 -13.41 -10.63 13.87
C ALA A 143 -12.13 -9.80 13.66
N ASN A 144 -11.34 -9.57 14.72
CA ASN A 144 -10.22 -8.62 14.76
C ASN A 144 -8.86 -9.30 14.84
N ASN A 145 -8.76 -10.42 15.54
CA ASN A 145 -7.52 -11.16 15.73
C ASN A 145 -6.82 -11.45 14.41
N GLY A 146 -5.52 -11.16 14.32
CA GLY A 146 -4.71 -11.40 13.13
C GLY A 146 -4.98 -10.44 11.98
N ALA A 147 -5.63 -9.29 12.24
CA ALA A 147 -5.88 -8.31 11.20
C ALA A 147 -4.58 -7.64 10.76
N VAL A 148 -4.23 -7.76 9.49
CA VAL A 148 -3.08 -7.09 8.89
C VAL A 148 -3.56 -6.17 7.77
N ALA A 149 -3.32 -4.86 7.91
CA ALA A 149 -3.63 -3.89 6.87
C ALA A 149 -2.71 -4.11 5.66
N ASN A 150 -3.29 -4.24 4.46
CA ASN A 150 -2.56 -4.48 3.21
C ASN A 150 -3.11 -3.63 2.06
N ILE A 151 -2.24 -3.33 1.10
CA ILE A 151 -2.60 -2.72 -0.18
C ILE A 151 -2.48 -3.77 -1.30
N ALA A 152 -3.44 -3.78 -2.22
CA ALA A 152 -3.37 -4.60 -3.42
C ALA A 152 -4.17 -3.95 -4.57
N ILE A 153 -3.84 -4.30 -5.81
CA ILE A 153 -4.62 -3.88 -6.98
C ILE A 153 -5.68 -4.97 -7.21
N ARG A 154 -6.95 -4.66 -6.93
CA ARG A 154 -8.05 -5.62 -6.96
C ARG A 154 -9.07 -5.29 -8.03
N VAL A 155 -9.88 -6.26 -8.43
CA VAL A 155 -10.99 -6.02 -9.35
C VAL A 155 -12.13 -5.32 -8.61
N LYS A 156 -12.63 -4.21 -9.17
CA LYS A 156 -13.66 -3.36 -8.52
C LYS A 156 -14.92 -4.11 -8.10
N ASN A 157 -15.32 -5.12 -8.86
CA ASN A 157 -16.52 -5.94 -8.61
C ASN A 157 -16.21 -7.32 -8.00
N SER A 158 -14.95 -7.56 -7.61
CA SER A 158 -14.49 -8.82 -7.02
C SER A 158 -13.21 -8.55 -6.24
N LEU A 159 -13.36 -8.17 -4.98
CA LEU A 159 -12.25 -7.87 -4.07
C LEU A 159 -11.43 -9.13 -3.72
N THR A 160 -11.88 -10.33 -4.07
CA THR A 160 -11.07 -11.54 -4.01
C THR A 160 -10.07 -11.66 -5.15
N ASP A 161 -10.32 -11.02 -6.30
CA ASP A 161 -9.44 -11.11 -7.46
C ASP A 161 -8.36 -10.02 -7.41
N VAL A 162 -7.10 -10.44 -7.48
CA VAL A 162 -5.93 -9.55 -7.48
C VAL A 162 -5.31 -9.50 -8.88
N TYR A 163 -4.95 -8.30 -9.32
CA TYR A 163 -4.14 -8.08 -10.51
C TYR A 163 -2.68 -8.30 -10.18
N THR A 164 -2.07 -9.33 -10.77
CA THR A 164 -0.67 -9.67 -10.58
C THR A 164 0.09 -9.52 -11.90
N ALA A 165 1.37 -9.15 -11.78
CA ALA A 165 2.31 -9.14 -12.90
C ALA A 165 2.80 -10.56 -13.26
N THR A 166 2.47 -11.57 -12.44
CA THR A 166 2.82 -12.97 -12.66
C THR A 166 1.57 -13.84 -12.80
N SER A 167 1.72 -15.16 -12.85
CA SER A 167 0.57 -16.09 -12.90
C SER A 167 0.01 -16.43 -11.53
N ASN A 168 0.72 -16.08 -10.45
CA ASN A 168 0.35 -16.39 -9.07
C ASN A 168 0.33 -15.11 -8.24
N VAL A 169 -0.53 -15.07 -7.23
CA VAL A 169 -0.52 -13.98 -6.25
C VAL A 169 0.66 -14.18 -5.31
N VAL A 170 1.49 -13.16 -5.13
CA VAL A 170 2.68 -13.22 -4.26
C VAL A 170 2.58 -12.13 -3.17
N LEU A 171 2.69 -12.56 -1.91
CA LEU A 171 2.78 -11.63 -0.77
C LEU A 171 4.06 -10.77 -0.92
N TRP A 172 4.01 -9.52 -0.48
CA TRP A 172 5.07 -8.51 -0.64
C TRP A 172 5.31 -8.01 -2.07
N THR A 173 4.57 -8.54 -3.05
CA THR A 173 4.62 -8.07 -4.45
C THR A 173 3.26 -7.60 -4.93
N ASP A 174 2.25 -8.48 -4.88
CA ASP A 174 0.89 -8.19 -5.34
C ASP A 174 -0.03 -7.73 -4.20
N ILE A 175 0.27 -8.22 -2.99
CA ILE A 175 -0.40 -7.87 -1.74
C ILE A 175 0.68 -7.46 -0.76
N VAL A 176 0.71 -6.19 -0.40
CA VAL A 176 1.80 -5.62 0.41
C VAL A 176 1.22 -5.17 1.75
N PRO A 177 1.59 -5.81 2.87
CA PRO A 177 1.27 -5.34 4.22
C PRO A 177 1.81 -3.92 4.44
N LEU A 178 1.06 -3.06 5.13
CA LEU A 178 1.51 -1.71 5.49
C LEU A 178 2.13 -1.65 6.90
N VAL A 179 1.79 -2.62 7.74
CA VAL A 179 2.18 -2.76 9.15
C VAL A 179 1.93 -4.22 9.54
N GLY A 180 2.47 -4.62 10.68
CA GLY A 180 2.26 -5.95 11.25
C GLY A 180 0.85 -6.22 11.73
N ASN A 181 0.72 -7.32 12.45
CA ASN A 181 -0.53 -7.71 13.06
C ASN A 181 -1.04 -6.60 14.00
N LEU A 182 -2.23 -6.09 13.71
CA LEU A 182 -2.84 -5.00 14.46
C LEU A 182 -3.34 -5.41 15.84
N THR A 183 -3.36 -6.72 16.15
CA THR A 183 -3.63 -7.24 17.49
C THR A 183 -2.37 -7.66 18.24
N ASP A 184 -1.17 -7.41 17.69
CA ASP A 184 0.07 -7.51 18.44
C ASP A 184 0.15 -6.39 19.48
N SER A 185 0.53 -6.72 20.72
CA SER A 185 0.56 -5.76 21.82
C SER A 185 1.48 -4.56 21.55
N LEU A 186 2.65 -4.81 20.94
CA LEU A 186 3.63 -3.77 20.63
C LEU A 186 3.17 -2.85 19.48
N VAL A 187 2.33 -3.38 18.59
CA VAL A 187 1.71 -2.60 17.50
C VAL A 187 0.52 -1.80 18.03
N MET A 188 -0.31 -2.40 18.88
CA MET A 188 -1.47 -1.75 19.52
C MET A 188 -1.07 -0.62 20.46
N ASP A 189 0.12 -0.64 21.06
CA ASP A 189 0.62 0.48 21.89
C ASP A 189 0.65 1.82 21.14
N ALA A 190 0.68 1.82 19.81
CA ALA A 190 0.64 3.05 19.04
C ALA A 190 -0.77 3.68 18.93
N PHE A 191 -1.85 2.88 18.99
CA PHE A 191 -3.21 3.35 18.64
C PHE A 191 -4.37 2.72 19.44
N GLY A 192 -4.09 1.88 20.44
CA GLY A 192 -5.10 1.19 21.23
C GLY A 192 -5.97 2.11 22.10
N THR A 193 -5.56 3.37 22.25
CA THR A 193 -6.31 4.40 22.99
C THR A 193 -7.39 5.05 22.13
N LYS A 194 -8.54 5.36 22.74
CA LYS A 194 -9.67 6.01 22.08
C LYS A 194 -9.28 7.35 21.45
N GLY A 195 -9.68 7.55 20.19
CA GLY A 195 -9.43 8.78 19.43
C GLY A 195 -7.98 8.94 18.91
N VAL A 196 -7.08 8.01 19.21
CA VAL A 196 -5.70 8.04 18.71
C VAL A 196 -5.63 7.41 17.34
N THR A 197 -4.94 8.10 16.42
CA THR A 197 -4.59 7.57 15.09
C THR A 197 -3.07 7.47 15.01
N ALA A 198 -2.56 6.28 14.71
CA ALA A 198 -1.13 6.04 14.53
C ALA A 198 -0.77 5.89 13.06
N ASN A 199 0.32 6.53 12.66
CA ASN A 199 0.99 6.31 11.39
C ASN A 199 2.43 5.79 11.56
N TYR A 200 2.93 5.74 12.80
CA TYR A 200 4.26 5.27 13.16
C TYR A 200 4.16 4.12 14.19
N PHE A 201 4.84 3.02 13.91
CA PHE A 201 4.80 1.76 14.64
C PHE A 201 6.24 1.30 14.94
N PRO A 202 6.87 1.77 16.03
CA PRO A 202 8.29 1.54 16.28
C PRO A 202 8.68 0.06 16.36
N PHE A 203 7.73 -0.79 16.76
CA PHE A 203 7.92 -2.21 17.01
C PHE A 203 7.25 -3.13 15.98
N SER A 204 6.69 -2.60 14.88
CA SER A 204 6.20 -3.45 13.79
C SER A 204 7.39 -4.15 13.09
N SER A 205 7.26 -5.45 12.85
CA SER A 205 8.23 -6.29 12.14
C SER A 205 8.39 -5.95 10.65
N GLU A 206 7.40 -5.27 10.09
CA GLU A 206 7.21 -5.05 8.66
C GLU A 206 7.66 -3.63 8.27
N TYR A 207 6.91 -2.63 8.73
CA TYR A 207 7.19 -1.23 8.46
C TYR A 207 6.91 -0.39 9.70
N ARG A 208 7.86 0.50 10.01
CA ARG A 208 7.71 1.46 11.11
C ARG A 208 6.83 2.64 10.76
N VAL A 209 6.60 2.90 9.48
CA VAL A 209 5.65 3.90 9.00
C VAL A 209 4.62 3.15 8.19
N MET A 210 3.34 3.50 8.32
CA MET A 210 2.30 2.89 7.49
C MET A 210 2.50 3.30 6.02
N GLU A 211 3.21 2.46 5.27
CA GLU A 211 3.50 2.65 3.86
C GLU A 211 3.59 1.32 3.11
N ALA A 212 3.35 1.37 1.80
CA ALA A 212 3.54 0.22 0.94
C ALA A 212 3.96 0.66 -0.47
N GLY A 213 4.73 -0.20 -1.14
CA GLY A 213 5.20 0.02 -2.49
C GLY A 213 4.84 -1.12 -3.42
N LEU A 214 4.22 -0.80 -4.57
CA LEU A 214 3.85 -1.73 -5.63
C LEU A 214 4.70 -1.49 -6.89
N SER A 215 5.38 -2.53 -7.36
CA SER A 215 6.25 -2.49 -8.55
C SER A 215 5.66 -3.27 -9.72
N PHE A 216 5.19 -2.56 -10.74
CA PHE A 216 4.66 -3.13 -11.98
C PHE A 216 5.20 -2.43 -13.24
N ASN A 217 6.30 -1.68 -13.09
CA ASN A 217 6.95 -0.89 -14.13
C ASN A 217 8.00 -1.68 -14.92
N ALA A 218 7.79 -2.97 -15.15
CA ALA A 218 8.74 -3.79 -15.90
C ALA A 218 8.87 -3.35 -17.37
N SER A 219 7.80 -2.82 -17.96
CA SER A 219 7.81 -2.26 -19.30
C SER A 219 6.74 -1.19 -19.45
N GLU A 220 6.85 -0.37 -20.49
CA GLU A 220 5.85 0.69 -20.73
C GLU A 220 4.47 0.08 -21.06
N GLU A 221 4.42 -1.07 -21.73
CA GLU A 221 3.16 -1.74 -22.06
C GLU A 221 2.45 -2.22 -20.79
N LEU A 222 3.19 -2.82 -19.85
CA LEU A 222 2.62 -3.26 -18.57
C LEU A 222 2.19 -2.06 -17.72
N ALA A 223 3.00 -1.01 -17.67
CA ALA A 223 2.65 0.22 -16.97
C ALA A 223 1.36 0.84 -17.55
N GLU A 224 1.19 0.82 -18.87
CA GLU A 224 -0.03 1.26 -19.55
C GLU A 224 -1.24 0.37 -19.24
N GLU A 225 -1.08 -0.96 -19.22
CA GLU A 225 -2.13 -1.90 -18.82
C GLU A 225 -2.64 -1.58 -17.41
N TYR A 226 -1.75 -1.38 -16.44
CA TYR A 226 -2.15 -1.04 -15.07
C TYR A 226 -2.87 0.31 -14.99
N ARG A 227 -2.41 1.34 -15.70
CA ARG A 227 -3.12 2.62 -15.77
C ARG A 227 -4.53 2.45 -16.34
N ASN A 228 -4.68 1.66 -17.40
CA ASN A 228 -5.99 1.36 -17.98
C ASN A 228 -6.88 0.55 -17.04
N ILE A 229 -6.29 -0.40 -16.27
CA ILE A 229 -6.99 -1.15 -15.23
C ILE A 229 -7.57 -0.19 -14.19
N PHE A 230 -6.76 0.71 -13.63
CA PHE A 230 -7.23 1.67 -12.63
C PHE A 230 -8.35 2.59 -13.12
N MET A 231 -8.31 2.99 -14.40
CA MET A 231 -9.33 3.85 -15.00
C MET A 231 -10.65 3.11 -15.31
N SER A 232 -10.67 1.78 -15.36
CA SER A 232 -11.82 1.01 -15.88
C SER A 232 -12.39 -0.03 -14.93
N SER A 233 -11.55 -0.88 -14.36
CA SER A 233 -11.98 -2.16 -13.77
C SER A 233 -11.24 -2.54 -12.48
N GLY A 234 -10.14 -1.87 -12.18
CA GLY A 234 -9.34 -2.08 -10.98
C GLY A 234 -9.55 -0.99 -9.95
N VAL A 235 -9.24 -1.33 -8.71
CA VAL A 235 -9.20 -0.42 -7.57
C VAL A 235 -7.94 -0.72 -6.78
N LEU A 236 -7.24 0.32 -6.35
CA LEU A 236 -6.19 0.17 -5.35
C LEU A 236 -6.88 0.01 -3.99
N ALA A 237 -6.83 -1.18 -3.40
CA ALA A 237 -7.62 -1.52 -2.23
C ALA A 237 -6.73 -1.59 -0.99
N LEU A 238 -7.00 -0.73 -0.01
CA LEU A 238 -6.52 -0.84 1.37
C LEU A 238 -7.53 -1.70 2.13
N THR A 239 -7.15 -2.93 2.46
CA THR A 239 -8.02 -3.92 3.09
C THR A 239 -7.29 -4.62 4.23
N TYR A 240 -7.96 -5.54 4.91
CA TYR A 240 -7.35 -6.36 5.96
C TYR A 240 -7.28 -7.81 5.51
N MET A 241 -6.12 -8.44 5.70
CA MET A 241 -5.97 -9.87 5.46
C MET A 241 -6.78 -10.62 6.53
N ALA A 242 -7.48 -11.68 6.12
CA ALA A 242 -8.12 -12.59 7.06
C ALA A 242 -7.05 -13.48 7.72
N ASP A 243 -7.22 -13.76 9.01
CA ASP A 243 -6.30 -14.62 9.76
C ASP A 243 -6.30 -16.03 9.18
N ASN A 244 -5.12 -16.64 9.07
CA ASN A 244 -4.90 -17.99 8.53
C ASN A 244 -5.55 -18.26 7.16
N ALA A 245 -5.86 -17.19 6.43
CA ALA A 245 -6.55 -17.24 5.17
C ALA A 245 -5.55 -17.18 4.02
N GLU A 246 -5.91 -17.80 2.89
CA GLU A 246 -5.16 -17.63 1.66
C GLU A 246 -4.97 -16.13 1.39
N ILE A 247 -3.74 -15.74 1.04
CA ILE A 247 -3.29 -14.33 0.93
C ILE A 247 -4.23 -13.42 0.12
N TYR A 248 -4.99 -13.98 -0.82
CA TYR A 248 -5.93 -13.23 -1.66
C TYR A 248 -7.24 -12.84 -0.96
N LYS A 249 -7.59 -13.46 0.17
CA LYS A 249 -8.81 -13.18 0.92
C LYS A 249 -8.75 -11.81 1.60
N VAL A 250 -9.92 -11.20 1.71
CA VAL A 250 -10.13 -9.91 2.38
C VAL A 250 -11.12 -10.10 3.51
N ARG A 251 -10.92 -9.43 4.65
CA ARG A 251 -11.92 -9.38 5.72
C ARG A 251 -13.14 -8.60 5.23
N SER A 252 -14.31 -9.22 5.34
CA SER A 252 -15.58 -8.67 4.89
C SER A 252 -16.70 -9.04 5.86
N SER A 253 -17.72 -8.19 5.94
CA SER A 253 -19.00 -8.52 6.57
C SER A 253 -19.84 -9.50 5.73
N SER A 254 -19.52 -9.67 4.45
CA SER A 254 -20.23 -10.55 3.53
C SER A 254 -19.49 -11.88 3.35
N THR A 255 -20.25 -12.97 3.40
CA THR A 255 -19.77 -14.31 3.07
C THR A 255 -19.98 -14.68 1.59
N ALA A 256 -20.58 -13.78 0.81
CA ALA A 256 -20.89 -14.02 -0.61
C ALA A 256 -19.62 -14.01 -1.48
N TYR A 257 -19.61 -14.86 -2.50
CA TYR A 257 -18.53 -14.96 -3.48
C TYR A 257 -19.01 -14.60 -4.90
N PRO A 258 -18.26 -13.78 -5.66
CA PRO A 258 -17.06 -13.05 -5.24
C PRO A 258 -17.38 -11.98 -4.20
N VAL A 259 -16.41 -11.68 -3.34
CA VAL A 259 -16.57 -10.66 -2.28
C VAL A 259 -16.62 -9.29 -2.95
N LYS A 260 -17.74 -8.57 -2.79
CA LYS A 260 -17.96 -7.24 -3.39
C LYS A 260 -17.77 -6.08 -2.41
N SER A 261 -17.88 -6.35 -1.11
CA SER A 261 -17.64 -5.39 -0.04
C SER A 261 -16.59 -5.96 0.90
N ALA A 262 -15.77 -5.11 1.51
CA ALA A 262 -14.75 -5.50 2.49
C ALA A 262 -14.51 -4.37 3.48
N TYR A 263 -13.92 -4.68 4.63
CA TYR A 263 -13.46 -3.64 5.53
C TYR A 263 -12.23 -2.95 4.93
N GLY A 264 -12.29 -1.62 4.81
CA GLY A 264 -11.20 -0.79 4.28
C GLY A 264 -11.65 0.24 3.25
N LYS A 265 -10.71 0.75 2.47
CA LYS A 265 -10.90 1.83 1.50
C LYS A 265 -10.40 1.43 0.11
N GLY A 266 -11.10 1.86 -0.92
CA GLY A 266 -10.72 1.68 -2.32
C GLY A 266 -10.38 3.02 -2.95
N TYR A 267 -9.27 3.09 -3.69
CA TYR A 267 -8.81 4.27 -4.40
C TYR A 267 -8.86 4.01 -5.91
N SER A 268 -9.79 4.69 -6.59
CA SER A 268 -9.84 4.68 -8.07
C SER A 268 -8.93 5.79 -8.59
N LEU A 269 -8.02 5.44 -9.49
CA LEU A 269 -6.98 6.34 -9.99
C LEU A 269 -7.27 6.71 -11.45
N SER A 270 -7.19 8.01 -11.78
CA SER A 270 -7.33 8.50 -13.16
C SER A 270 -6.01 9.03 -13.68
N PHE A 271 -5.70 8.73 -14.94
CA PHE A 271 -4.44 9.15 -15.56
C PHE A 271 -4.69 10.02 -16.78
N VAL A 272 -3.88 11.07 -16.91
CA VAL A 272 -3.89 12.00 -18.05
C VAL A 272 -2.49 12.11 -18.64
N PRO A 273 -2.36 12.63 -19.88
CA PRO A 273 -1.05 12.98 -20.43
C PRO A 273 -0.34 14.06 -19.58
N GLY A 274 0.94 14.28 -19.85
CA GLY A 274 1.87 15.14 -19.11
C GLY A 274 1.45 16.58 -18.75
N SER A 275 0.34 17.06 -19.31
CA SER A 275 -0.29 18.34 -19.02
C SER A 275 -1.80 18.22 -19.33
N SER A 276 -2.63 18.98 -18.63
CA SER A 276 -4.06 19.17 -18.94
C SER A 276 -4.32 20.45 -19.75
N ALA A 277 -3.26 21.17 -20.14
CA ALA A 277 -3.37 22.40 -20.92
C ALA A 277 -3.89 22.13 -22.35
N ALA A 278 -4.53 23.14 -22.95
CA ALA A 278 -4.93 23.09 -24.36
C ALA A 278 -3.71 22.86 -25.27
N GLY A 279 -3.85 21.96 -26.25
CA GLY A 279 -2.80 21.68 -27.24
C GLY A 279 -1.90 20.49 -26.94
N VAL A 280 -2.14 19.74 -25.86
CA VAL A 280 -1.41 18.49 -25.61
C VAL A 280 -1.69 17.47 -26.71
N HIS A 281 -0.63 16.90 -27.29
CA HIS A 281 -0.76 15.97 -28.40
C HIS A 281 -1.53 14.72 -27.96
N SER A 282 -2.55 14.33 -28.75
CA SER A 282 -3.43 13.20 -28.43
C SER A 282 -2.72 11.84 -28.37
N GLY A 283 -1.57 11.73 -29.04
CA GLY A 283 -0.70 10.56 -29.02
C GLY A 283 0.11 10.37 -27.73
N ASN A 284 0.14 11.37 -26.83
CA ASN A 284 0.98 11.30 -25.65
C ASN A 284 0.43 10.32 -24.59
N PRO A 285 1.29 9.48 -23.99
CA PRO A 285 0.85 8.48 -23.03
C PRO A 285 0.34 9.13 -21.75
N LYS A 286 -0.70 8.53 -21.16
CA LYS A 286 -1.33 9.00 -19.92
C LYS A 286 -0.45 8.70 -18.70
N ARG A 287 0.62 9.45 -18.47
CA ARG A 287 1.62 9.15 -17.42
C ARG A 287 1.48 9.95 -16.13
N VAL A 288 0.50 10.85 -16.03
CA VAL A 288 0.28 11.70 -14.85
C VAL A 288 -0.95 11.21 -14.10
N LEU A 289 -0.83 10.98 -12.80
CA LEU A 289 -1.97 10.68 -11.93
C LEU A 289 -2.78 11.97 -11.69
N ALA A 290 -3.94 12.07 -12.31
CA ALA A 290 -4.73 13.32 -12.33
C ALA A 290 -5.68 13.44 -11.13
N SER A 291 -6.24 12.33 -10.67
CA SER A 291 -7.22 12.32 -9.59
C SER A 291 -7.26 10.99 -8.87
N VAL A 292 -7.62 11.04 -7.60
CA VAL A 292 -7.90 9.89 -6.75
C VAL A 292 -9.32 10.01 -6.23
N LEU A 293 -10.12 8.97 -6.43
CA LEU A 293 -11.45 8.84 -5.82
C LEU A 293 -11.40 7.78 -4.73
N GLU A 294 -11.50 8.23 -3.49
CA GLU A 294 -11.62 7.37 -2.30
C GLU A 294 -13.05 6.86 -2.15
N THR A 295 -13.19 5.57 -1.87
CA THR A 295 -14.46 4.87 -1.67
C THR A 295 -14.38 3.99 -0.43
N ASP A 296 -15.44 3.93 0.36
CA ASP A 296 -15.53 2.95 1.44
C ASP A 296 -15.92 1.60 0.83
N LEU A 297 -15.12 0.56 1.12
CA LEU A 297 -15.39 -0.77 0.58
C LEU A 297 -16.47 -1.52 1.37
N SER A 298 -16.87 -1.03 2.55
CA SER A 298 -17.83 -1.71 3.42
C SER A 298 -19.30 -1.47 3.05
N GLY A 299 -19.58 -0.52 2.14
CA GLY A 299 -20.91 -0.30 1.55
C GLY A 299 -21.60 1.01 1.95
N SER A 300 -21.02 1.80 2.85
CA SER A 300 -21.42 3.21 3.02
C SER A 300 -20.87 4.04 1.86
N GLY A 301 -21.73 4.85 1.23
CA GLY A 301 -21.37 5.63 0.06
C GLY A 301 -20.11 6.50 0.23
N VAL A 302 -19.53 6.86 -0.92
CA VAL A 302 -18.35 7.71 -1.12
C VAL A 302 -18.32 8.90 -0.16
N GLY A 303 -17.43 8.85 0.85
CA GLY A 303 -16.95 10.07 1.48
C GLY A 303 -15.92 10.67 0.53
N ALA A 304 -16.34 11.53 -0.41
CA ALA A 304 -15.44 12.18 -1.35
C ALA A 304 -14.50 13.10 -0.56
N LYS A 305 -13.34 12.56 -0.16
CA LYS A 305 -12.24 13.34 0.36
C LYS A 305 -11.53 13.98 -0.82
N ASN A 306 -11.14 15.24 -0.64
CA ASN A 306 -10.41 15.96 -1.67
C ASN A 306 -8.98 15.44 -1.71
N TRP A 307 -8.52 15.09 -2.91
CA TRP A 307 -7.16 14.68 -3.18
C TRP A 307 -6.52 15.72 -4.10
N ASN A 308 -5.43 16.33 -3.64
CA ASN A 308 -4.64 17.25 -4.42
C ASN A 308 -3.56 16.49 -5.20
N CYS A 309 -3.80 16.31 -6.49
CA CYS A 309 -2.89 15.64 -7.43
C CYS A 309 -2.08 16.61 -8.31
N ASN A 310 -1.97 17.89 -7.93
CA ASN A 310 -1.32 18.91 -8.75
C ASN A 310 0.21 18.84 -8.77
N ARG A 311 0.81 17.89 -8.03
CA ARG A 311 2.26 17.68 -7.94
C ARG A 311 2.74 16.67 -8.97
N ALA A 312 2.72 17.06 -10.23
CA ALA A 312 3.31 16.30 -11.32
C ALA A 312 4.71 16.84 -11.65
N TYR A 313 5.71 15.97 -11.58
CA TYR A 313 7.11 16.28 -11.82
C TYR A 313 7.62 15.53 -13.05
N ARG A 314 8.18 16.25 -14.03
CA ARG A 314 8.80 15.63 -15.21
C ARG A 314 10.09 14.91 -14.82
N VAL A 315 10.27 13.70 -15.32
CA VAL A 315 11.53 12.97 -15.18
C VAL A 315 12.45 13.39 -16.30
N VAL A 316 13.55 14.05 -15.96
CA VAL A 316 14.53 14.62 -16.90
C VAL A 316 15.76 13.72 -16.92
N ARG A 317 16.32 13.50 -18.10
CA ARG A 317 17.60 12.79 -18.25
C ARG A 317 18.73 13.54 -17.56
N LYS A 318 19.78 12.83 -17.17
CA LYS A 318 20.94 13.46 -16.51
C LYS A 318 21.64 14.44 -17.44
N GLU A 319 21.69 14.11 -18.72
CA GLU A 319 22.30 14.87 -19.82
C GLU A 319 21.54 16.19 -20.07
N ASP A 320 20.22 16.16 -19.93
CA ASP A 320 19.32 17.29 -20.18
C ASP A 320 19.10 18.17 -18.94
N ARG A 321 19.72 17.80 -17.81
CA ARG A 321 19.54 18.41 -16.50
C ARG A 321 19.74 19.92 -16.51
N ALA A 322 20.82 20.40 -17.13
CA ALA A 322 21.18 21.82 -17.10
C ALA A 322 20.05 22.71 -17.65
N THR A 323 19.32 22.23 -18.66
CA THR A 323 18.26 22.97 -19.34
C THR A 323 16.90 22.78 -18.68
N TYR A 324 16.54 21.54 -18.34
CA TYR A 324 15.17 21.21 -17.94
C TYR A 324 15.00 20.93 -16.45
N CYS A 325 16.09 20.76 -15.70
CA CYS A 325 16.03 20.54 -14.26
C CYS A 325 17.29 21.02 -13.52
N PRO A 326 17.57 22.34 -13.52
CA PRO A 326 18.72 22.89 -12.80
C PRO A 326 18.62 22.59 -11.30
N GLU A 327 19.74 22.59 -10.59
CA GLU A 327 19.75 22.45 -9.14
C GLU A 327 19.09 23.66 -8.45
N HIS A 328 18.50 23.43 -7.28
CA HIS A 328 18.12 24.54 -6.42
C HIS A 328 19.38 25.28 -5.95
N THR A 329 19.35 26.59 -6.06
CA THR A 329 20.40 27.43 -5.47
C THR A 329 20.23 27.51 -3.95
N TYR A 330 21.29 27.90 -3.24
CA TYR A 330 21.21 28.14 -1.80
C TYR A 330 20.12 29.19 -1.45
N SER A 331 19.95 30.21 -2.30
CA SER A 331 18.90 31.22 -2.15
C SER A 331 17.50 30.65 -2.32
N ASP A 332 17.28 29.71 -3.24
CA ASP A 332 15.97 29.06 -3.40
C ASP A 332 15.56 28.31 -2.13
N LEU A 333 16.53 27.65 -1.49
CA LEU A 333 16.30 26.90 -0.25
C LEU A 333 16.05 27.78 0.98
N ALA A 334 16.28 29.08 0.91
CA ALA A 334 15.86 30.01 1.96
C ALA A 334 14.32 30.13 2.02
N ASN A 335 13.61 29.88 0.92
CA ASN A 335 12.16 29.94 0.85
C ASN A 335 11.51 28.74 1.57
N SER A 336 10.67 29.02 2.57
CA SER A 336 9.98 27.99 3.38
C SER A 336 9.02 27.14 2.55
N SER A 337 8.35 27.70 1.54
CA SER A 337 7.44 26.95 0.66
C SER A 337 8.19 25.93 -0.19
N ILE A 338 9.35 26.31 -0.73
CA ILE A 338 10.23 25.38 -1.48
C ILE A 338 10.71 24.27 -0.56
N ARG A 339 11.12 24.57 0.67
CA ARG A 339 11.56 23.55 1.63
C ARG A 339 10.44 22.60 2.04
N GLN A 340 9.22 23.10 2.26
CA GLN A 340 8.06 22.28 2.60
C GLN A 340 7.70 21.32 1.45
N GLU A 341 7.62 21.84 0.22
CA GLU A 341 7.32 21.02 -0.96
C GLU A 341 8.43 19.99 -1.23
N LEU A 342 9.71 20.39 -1.06
CA LEU A 342 10.82 19.46 -1.16
C LEU A 342 10.74 18.37 -0.09
N ALA A 343 10.36 18.71 1.14
CA ALA A 343 10.18 17.73 2.22
C ALA A 343 9.08 16.71 1.89
N VAL A 344 7.97 17.13 1.26
CA VAL A 344 6.94 16.22 0.74
C VAL A 344 7.55 15.28 -0.29
N MET A 345 8.23 15.82 -1.31
CA MET A 345 8.85 15.00 -2.36
C MET A 345 9.90 14.01 -1.80
N ARG A 346 10.67 14.40 -0.79
CA ARG A 346 11.72 13.56 -0.18
C ARG A 346 11.19 12.35 0.60
N ARG A 347 9.92 12.32 1.00
CA ARG A 347 9.27 11.12 1.58
C ARG A 347 9.11 9.99 0.55
N HIS A 348 9.09 10.35 -0.73
CA HIS A 348 8.88 9.42 -1.83
C HIS A 348 10.12 9.23 -2.70
N LEU A 349 10.92 10.29 -2.85
CA LEU A 349 12.12 10.30 -3.69
C LEU A 349 13.36 10.47 -2.84
N ARG A 350 14.02 9.33 -2.62
CA ARG A 350 15.27 9.27 -1.84
C ARG A 350 16.34 10.19 -2.42
N ALA A 351 17.03 10.91 -1.54
CA ALA A 351 18.03 11.91 -1.92
C ALA A 351 19.25 11.33 -2.64
N ASP A 352 19.60 10.07 -2.36
CA ASP A 352 20.69 9.35 -3.02
C ASP A 352 20.31 8.84 -4.42
N GLN A 353 19.02 8.75 -4.75
CA GLN A 353 18.53 8.22 -6.03
C GLN A 353 17.97 9.29 -6.96
N TRP A 354 17.56 10.44 -6.42
CA TRP A 354 16.88 11.49 -7.17
C TRP A 354 17.37 12.88 -6.80
N ASP A 355 17.66 13.70 -7.81
CA ASP A 355 17.63 15.15 -7.69
C ASP A 355 16.21 15.66 -7.94
N VAL A 356 15.78 16.66 -7.17
CA VAL A 356 14.43 17.19 -7.22
C VAL A 356 14.53 18.71 -7.27
N ASN A 357 13.91 19.32 -8.27
CA ASN A 357 13.68 20.75 -8.31
C ASN A 357 12.16 21.03 -8.39
N VAL A 358 11.63 21.55 -7.28
CA VAL A 358 10.19 21.83 -7.11
C VAL A 358 9.74 23.09 -7.85
N THR A 359 10.64 24.03 -8.10
CA THR A 359 10.36 25.25 -8.88
C THR A 359 10.12 24.90 -10.35
N TYR A 360 10.97 24.04 -10.90
CA TYR A 360 10.85 23.56 -12.28
C TYR A 360 9.95 22.33 -12.43
N ARG A 361 9.37 21.84 -11.32
CA ARG A 361 8.57 20.61 -11.24
C ARG A 361 9.23 19.45 -12.00
N CYS A 362 10.47 19.17 -11.65
CA CYS A 362 11.26 18.16 -12.34
C CYS A 362 12.10 17.33 -11.37
N VAL A 363 12.46 16.14 -11.82
CA VAL A 363 13.31 15.21 -11.09
C VAL A 363 14.32 14.58 -12.04
N VAL A 364 15.52 14.30 -11.55
CA VAL A 364 16.60 13.66 -12.32
C VAL A 364 17.08 12.43 -11.56
N PRO A 365 17.06 11.23 -12.16
CA PRO A 365 17.60 10.04 -11.51
C PRO A 365 19.13 10.11 -11.43
N LYS A 366 19.70 9.58 -10.35
CA LYS A 366 21.15 9.52 -10.09
C LYS A 366 21.78 8.23 -10.63
N GLY A 367 23.12 8.20 -10.60
CA GLY A 367 23.98 7.26 -11.34
C GLY A 367 23.51 5.80 -11.38
N GLY A 368 23.60 5.20 -12.57
CA GLY A 368 23.27 3.80 -12.84
C GLY A 368 21.80 3.52 -13.11
N VAL A 369 20.94 4.54 -13.02
CA VAL A 369 19.48 4.39 -13.12
C VAL A 369 18.89 5.44 -14.06
N SER A 370 18.19 5.03 -15.11
CA SER A 370 17.49 5.92 -16.05
C SER A 370 16.15 5.33 -16.44
N CYS A 371 15.12 6.18 -16.52
CA CYS A 371 13.81 5.79 -17.06
C CYS A 371 13.81 5.70 -18.60
N TYR A 372 14.89 6.15 -19.23
CA TYR A 372 14.98 6.27 -20.68
C TYR A 372 15.91 5.22 -21.31
N LYS A 373 16.87 4.66 -20.54
CA LYS A 373 17.96 3.79 -21.02
C LYS A 373 18.61 4.34 -22.29
N GLU A 374 19.64 5.16 -22.14
CA GLU A 374 20.28 5.87 -23.25
C GLU A 374 20.73 4.93 -24.39
N GLU A 375 21.24 3.74 -24.05
CA GLU A 375 21.61 2.69 -25.01
C GLU A 375 20.42 2.20 -25.88
N ASN A 376 19.23 2.08 -25.28
CA ASN A 376 18.01 1.72 -25.99
C ASN A 376 17.49 2.86 -26.85
N MET A 377 17.76 4.11 -26.47
CA MET A 377 17.41 5.26 -27.30
C MET A 377 18.27 5.27 -28.56
N ALA A 378 19.59 5.13 -28.41
CA ALA A 378 20.51 5.05 -29.55
C ALA A 378 20.20 3.85 -30.47
N ALA A 379 19.97 2.65 -29.91
CA ALA A 379 19.67 1.45 -30.68
C ALA A 379 18.33 1.53 -31.43
N LYS A 380 17.37 2.33 -30.95
CA LYS A 380 16.06 2.55 -31.60
C LYS A 380 16.02 3.82 -32.45
N GLY A 381 17.16 4.51 -32.63
CA GLY A 381 17.24 5.75 -33.40
C GLY A 381 16.58 6.97 -32.73
N PHE A 382 16.29 6.89 -31.43
CA PHE A 382 15.84 8.06 -30.67
C PHE A 382 17.03 8.91 -30.26
N ALA A 383 17.07 10.16 -30.71
CA ALA A 383 18.14 11.08 -30.35
C ALA A 383 17.91 11.72 -28.97
N GLU A 384 16.65 11.88 -28.55
CA GLU A 384 16.27 12.68 -27.39
C GLU A 384 14.95 12.25 -26.75
N VAL A 385 14.65 12.85 -25.59
CA VAL A 385 13.35 12.80 -24.95
C VAL A 385 12.57 14.05 -25.33
N GLU A 386 11.31 13.89 -25.73
CA GLU A 386 10.43 15.03 -26.01
C GLU A 386 9.84 15.57 -24.71
N TYR A 387 10.26 16.80 -24.35
CA TYR A 387 9.78 17.51 -23.17
C TYR A 387 8.66 18.51 -23.48
N ASP A 388 8.33 18.73 -24.75
CA ASP A 388 7.17 19.53 -25.17
C ASP A 388 5.93 18.63 -25.33
N THR A 389 4.96 18.77 -24.43
CA THR A 389 3.72 17.99 -24.46
C THR A 389 2.82 18.27 -25.66
N THR A 390 3.08 19.32 -26.43
CA THR A 390 2.30 19.66 -27.64
C THR A 390 2.74 18.89 -28.87
N LYS A 391 3.92 18.25 -28.81
CA LYS A 391 4.46 17.43 -29.89
C LYS A 391 4.16 15.95 -29.67
N GLU A 392 4.09 15.22 -30.78
CA GLU A 392 4.01 13.77 -30.75
C GLU A 392 5.36 13.17 -30.36
N CYS A 393 5.33 12.12 -29.55
CA CYS A 393 6.51 11.39 -29.13
C CYS A 393 6.28 9.88 -29.23
N PHE A 394 7.36 9.12 -29.23
CA PHE A 394 7.31 7.67 -29.35
C PHE A 394 6.80 7.01 -28.05
N ARG A 395 5.80 6.16 -28.20
CA ARG A 395 5.31 5.18 -27.21
C ARG A 395 5.25 3.78 -27.81
N THR A 396 5.46 2.76 -26.98
CA THR A 396 5.28 1.38 -27.46
C THR A 396 3.82 1.13 -27.81
N ASN A 397 3.55 0.45 -28.93
CA ASN A 397 2.21 0.22 -29.49
C ASN A 397 1.43 1.48 -29.88
N GLY A 398 2.12 2.62 -30.04
CA GLY A 398 1.51 3.82 -30.60
C GLY A 398 1.07 3.61 -32.04
N THR A 399 -0.13 4.09 -32.38
CA THR A 399 -0.55 4.28 -33.76
C THR A 399 -0.20 5.69 -34.18
N TYR A 400 0.61 5.83 -35.23
CA TYR A 400 1.07 7.10 -35.75
C TYR A 400 0.41 7.37 -37.10
N THR A 401 -0.03 8.60 -37.32
CA THR A 401 -0.69 9.00 -38.58
C THR A 401 0.32 9.34 -39.69
N GLY A 402 1.60 9.51 -39.33
CA GLY A 402 2.70 9.82 -40.23
C GLY A 402 3.97 9.05 -39.88
N ALA A 403 5.13 9.69 -40.05
CA ALA A 403 6.41 9.12 -39.66
C ALA A 403 6.44 8.85 -38.15
N ILE A 404 7.05 7.72 -37.78
CA ILE A 404 7.25 7.38 -36.36
C ILE A 404 8.13 8.47 -35.73
N PRO A 405 7.73 9.06 -34.58
CA PRO A 405 8.54 10.07 -33.91
C PRO A 405 9.94 9.58 -33.57
N SER A 406 10.94 10.47 -33.74
CA SER A 406 12.35 10.20 -33.44
C SER A 406 12.76 10.55 -31.99
N SER A 407 11.79 10.84 -31.12
CA SER A 407 12.00 11.21 -29.71
C SER A 407 11.12 10.36 -28.80
N LYS A 408 11.63 10.00 -27.61
CA LYS A 408 10.89 9.19 -26.63
C LYS A 408 9.99 10.08 -25.78
N CYS A 409 8.77 9.63 -25.47
CA CYS A 409 7.90 10.37 -24.56
C CYS A 409 8.50 10.49 -23.16
N MET A 410 8.37 11.66 -22.53
CA MET A 410 8.82 11.88 -21.16
C MET A 410 7.98 11.12 -20.11
N HIS A 411 8.63 10.76 -19.01
CA HIS A 411 8.02 10.17 -17.82
C HIS A 411 7.74 11.25 -16.76
N TYR A 412 6.84 10.92 -15.85
CA TYR A 412 6.42 11.73 -14.72
C TYR A 412 6.47 10.94 -13.41
N ILE A 413 6.66 11.68 -12.33
CA ILE A 413 6.32 11.27 -10.97
C ILE A 413 5.21 12.19 -10.48
N THR A 414 4.13 11.62 -9.98
CA THR A 414 3.00 12.39 -9.47
C THR A 414 2.73 12.04 -8.02
N VAL A 415 2.58 13.05 -7.15
CA VAL A 415 2.25 12.87 -5.74
C VAL A 415 0.86 13.45 -5.48
N CYS A 416 -0.09 12.61 -5.11
CA CYS A 416 -1.40 13.03 -4.63
C CYS A 416 -1.42 13.02 -3.11
N THR A 417 -1.84 14.13 -2.49
CA THR A 417 -2.04 14.22 -1.04
C THR A 417 -3.51 14.44 -0.74
N ARG A 418 -4.02 13.76 0.27
CA ARG A 418 -5.37 13.97 0.82
C ARG A 418 -5.40 15.24 1.67
N ASP A 419 -6.42 16.06 1.46
CA ASP A 419 -6.67 17.28 2.24
C ASP A 419 -7.20 16.99 3.66
#